data_AF-A0A7Y7P5K6-F1
#
_entry.id   AF-A0A7Y7P5K6-F1
#
_cell.length_a   1.000
_cell.length_b   1.000
_cell.length_c   1.000
_cell.angle_alpha   90.00
_cell.angle_beta   90.00
_cell.angle_gamma   90.00
#
_symmetry.space_group_name_H-M   'P 1'
#
loop_
_entity.id
_entity.type
_entity.pdbx_description
1 polymer ?
#
loop_
_entity_poly.entity_id
_entity_poly.type
_entity_poly.pdbx_seq_one_letter_code
_entity_poly.pdbx_strand_id
1 'polypeptide(L)'
;MINFKTTTTEINQNTDELLSRLTWQIHSTNNLLFPKTNTFTADTTRPLIGKLEVDKNKFDITRLRPILQTFLPQIFASGQLKNHNGKTIVTIKYRLGLFSFAFFLFIFYATASSILKILTTSATAEMYVDVFMFIIIFPVTGIILAFWEINKTKDKIFNILDIEN
;
A
#
# COMPACT_ATOMS: atom_id res chain seq x y z
N MET A 1 -7.66 -0.23 9.88
CA MET A 1 -6.75 0.34 8.87
C MET A 1 -6.41 1.77 9.27
N ILE A 2 -5.16 2.19 9.14
CA ILE A 2 -4.72 3.56 9.46
C ILE A 2 -4.45 4.31 8.16
N ASN A 3 -4.95 5.54 8.05
CA ASN A 3 -4.66 6.45 6.94
C ASN A 3 -3.28 7.07 7.16
N PHE A 4 -2.39 6.96 6.16
CA PHE A 4 -1.03 7.51 6.26
C PHE A 4 -0.82 8.72 5.35
N LYS A 5 -1.48 8.77 4.19
CA LYS A 5 -1.31 9.86 3.21
C LYS A 5 -2.56 10.01 2.36
N THR A 6 -2.91 11.27 2.07
CA THR A 6 -3.91 11.61 1.06
C THR A 6 -3.23 12.43 -0.02
N THR A 7 -3.48 12.12 -1.29
CA THR A 7 -3.00 12.88 -2.43
C THR A 7 -4.20 13.24 -3.29
N THR A 8 -4.30 14.53 -3.62
CA THR A 8 -5.33 15.05 -4.52
C THR A 8 -4.64 15.62 -5.73
N THR A 9 -4.99 15.12 -6.91
CA THR A 9 -4.43 15.59 -8.18
C THR A 9 -5.58 15.91 -9.13
N GLU A 10 -5.41 16.96 -9.91
CA GLU A 10 -6.33 17.36 -10.97
C GLU A 10 -5.80 16.84 -12.30
N ILE A 11 -6.62 16.13 -13.06
CA ILE A 11 -6.27 15.56 -14.36
C ILE A 11 -7.20 16.14 -15.41
N ASN A 12 -6.62 16.52 -16.54
CA ASN A 12 -7.34 17.04 -17.70
C ASN A 12 -7.88 15.89 -18.60
N GLN A 13 -8.50 14.88 -17.98
CA GLN A 13 -9.09 13.71 -18.65
C GLN A 13 -10.51 13.47 -18.14
N ASN A 14 -11.33 12.79 -18.95
CA ASN A 14 -12.70 12.43 -18.57
C ASN A 14 -12.69 11.30 -17.51
N THR A 15 -13.61 11.39 -16.55
CA THR A 15 -13.78 10.41 -15.47
C THR A 15 -14.08 9.01 -16.00
N ASP A 16 -14.90 8.90 -17.06
CA ASP A 16 -15.27 7.61 -17.67
C ASP A 16 -14.08 6.90 -18.31
N GLU A 17 -13.17 7.67 -18.92
CA GLU A 17 -11.95 7.14 -19.53
C GLU A 17 -11.01 6.59 -18.45
N LEU A 18 -10.82 7.32 -17.34
CA LEU A 18 -10.02 6.90 -16.20
C LEU A 18 -10.60 5.64 -15.52
N LEU A 19 -11.93 5.57 -15.37
CA LEU A 19 -12.61 4.40 -14.84
C LEU A 19 -12.43 3.18 -15.74
N SER A 20 -12.50 3.35 -17.07
CA SER A 20 -12.31 2.25 -18.02
C SER A 20 -10.89 1.65 -17.94
N ARG A 21 -9.86 2.49 -17.82
CA ARG A 21 -8.45 2.06 -17.64
C ARG A 21 -8.26 1.29 -16.34
N LEU A 22 -8.82 1.79 -15.24
CA LEU A 22 -8.81 1.10 -13.95
C LEU A 22 -9.56 -0.24 -14.01
N THR A 23 -10.74 -0.26 -14.66
CA THR A 23 -11.55 -1.47 -14.86
C THR A 23 -10.74 -2.54 -15.58
N TRP A 24 -10.07 -2.18 -16.69
CA TRP A 24 -9.26 -3.12 -17.46
C TRP A 24 -8.10 -3.72 -16.65
N GLN A 25 -7.39 -2.90 -15.87
CA GLN A 25 -6.26 -3.36 -15.03
C GLN A 25 -6.68 -4.25 -13.84
N ILE A 26 -7.85 -3.98 -13.26
CA ILE A 26 -8.40 -4.80 -12.16
C ILE A 26 -8.97 -6.12 -12.71
N HIS A 27 -9.68 -6.09 -13.83
CA HIS A 27 -10.28 -7.29 -14.43
C HIS A 27 -9.25 -8.22 -15.09
N SER A 28 -8.20 -7.69 -15.72
CA SER A 28 -7.09 -8.50 -16.24
C SER A 28 -6.46 -9.37 -15.14
N THR A 29 -6.44 -8.86 -13.91
CA THR A 29 -5.94 -9.56 -12.72
C THR A 29 -6.87 -10.70 -12.25
N ASN A 30 -8.19 -10.50 -12.28
CA ASN A 30 -9.15 -11.56 -11.90
C ASN A 30 -9.12 -12.74 -12.89
N ASN A 31 -8.87 -12.48 -14.17
CA ASN A 31 -8.71 -13.52 -15.19
C ASN A 31 -7.41 -14.32 -15.02
N LEU A 32 -6.38 -13.77 -14.37
CA LEU A 32 -5.17 -14.52 -14.01
C LEU A 32 -5.39 -15.48 -12.82
N LEU A 33 -6.32 -15.17 -11.93
CA LEU A 33 -6.71 -16.04 -10.81
C LEU A 33 -7.61 -17.21 -11.26
N PHE A 34 -8.28 -17.07 -12.40
CA PHE A 34 -9.13 -18.10 -13.02
C PHE A 34 -8.92 -18.13 -14.55
N PRO A 35 -7.85 -18.79 -15.04
CA PRO A 35 -7.51 -18.76 -16.45
C PRO A 35 -8.54 -19.52 -17.30
N LYS A 36 -9.43 -18.79 -17.98
CA LYS A 36 -10.22 -19.32 -19.09
C LYS A 36 -9.42 -19.19 -20.39
N THR A 37 -8.61 -20.20 -20.68
CA THR A 37 -8.19 -20.77 -21.98
C THR A 37 -8.05 -19.91 -23.27
N ASN A 38 -8.02 -18.58 -23.23
CA ASN A 38 -7.77 -17.76 -24.42
C ASN A 38 -6.55 -16.85 -24.20
N THR A 39 -5.69 -16.82 -25.21
CA THR A 39 -4.43 -16.08 -25.32
C THR A 39 -4.63 -14.57 -25.12
N PHE A 40 -4.66 -14.14 -23.88
CA PHE A 40 -4.46 -12.75 -23.49
C PHE A 40 -3.11 -12.64 -22.79
N THR A 41 -2.14 -12.02 -23.46
CA THR A 41 -0.88 -11.55 -22.85
C THR A 41 -1.20 -10.33 -21.99
N ALA A 42 -1.69 -10.56 -20.77
CA ALA A 42 -1.65 -9.55 -19.73
C ALA A 42 -0.20 -9.42 -19.24
N ASP A 43 0.31 -8.20 -19.09
CA ASP A 43 1.60 -7.98 -18.43
C ASP A 43 1.49 -8.42 -16.96
N THR A 44 1.91 -9.67 -16.72
CA THR A 44 1.73 -10.40 -15.45
C THR A 44 2.68 -9.96 -14.35
N THR A 45 3.54 -8.98 -14.63
CA THR A 45 4.70 -8.78 -13.76
C THR A 45 4.30 -8.31 -12.37
N ARG A 46 3.22 -7.52 -12.18
CA ARG A 46 2.71 -7.07 -10.86
C ARG A 46 1.23 -6.60 -10.87
N PRO A 47 0.24 -7.50 -10.91
CA PRO A 47 -1.17 -7.13 -11.01
C PRO A 47 -1.70 -6.36 -9.79
N LEU A 48 -2.71 -5.51 -9.99
CA LEU A 48 -3.46 -4.84 -8.93
C LEU A 48 -4.76 -5.62 -8.68
N ILE A 49 -5.01 -6.02 -7.45
CA ILE A 49 -6.31 -6.55 -7.04
C ILE A 49 -7.09 -5.43 -6.39
N GLY A 50 -8.36 -5.31 -6.74
CA GLY A 50 -9.22 -4.34 -6.10
C GLY A 50 -10.68 -4.50 -6.43
N LYS A 51 -11.47 -3.58 -5.88
CA LYS A 51 -12.88 -3.41 -6.17
C LYS A 51 -13.08 -2.04 -6.80
N LEU A 52 -13.90 -1.99 -7.84
CA LEU A 52 -14.39 -0.76 -8.44
C LEU A 52 -15.87 -0.59 -8.08
N GLU A 53 -16.25 0.60 -7.61
CA GLU A 53 -17.65 1.00 -7.44
C GLU A 53 -17.94 2.12 -8.44
N VAL A 54 -18.31 1.72 -9.66
CA VAL A 54 -18.56 2.64 -10.79
C VAL A 54 -19.61 3.69 -10.42
N ASP A 55 -20.73 3.27 -9.82
CA ASP A 55 -21.82 4.17 -9.43
C ASP A 55 -21.41 5.28 -8.44
N LYS A 56 -20.32 5.06 -7.70
CA LYS A 56 -19.79 6.01 -6.71
C LYS A 56 -18.50 6.67 -7.15
N ASN A 57 -18.00 6.37 -8.35
CA ASN A 57 -16.70 6.81 -8.86
C ASN A 57 -15.56 6.53 -7.87
N LYS A 58 -15.59 5.34 -7.26
CA LYS A 58 -14.63 4.94 -6.22
C LYS A 58 -13.90 3.66 -6.61
N PHE A 59 -12.65 3.56 -6.18
CA PHE A 59 -11.84 2.36 -6.34
C PHE A 59 -11.09 2.04 -5.05
N ASP A 60 -10.97 0.77 -4.73
CA ASP A 60 -10.13 0.27 -3.66
C ASP A 60 -9.18 -0.76 -4.26
N ILE A 61 -7.88 -0.48 -4.27
CA ILE A 61 -6.88 -1.32 -4.92
C ILE A 61 -5.72 -1.62 -3.98
N THR A 62 -5.13 -2.79 -4.14
CA THR A 62 -3.89 -3.20 -3.50
C THR A 62 -3.02 -3.91 -4.52
N ARG A 63 -1.71 -3.87 -4.31
CA ARG A 63 -0.76 -4.54 -5.19
C ARG A 63 -0.64 -6.00 -4.81
N LEU A 64 -0.76 -6.90 -5.78
CA LEU A 64 -0.46 -8.31 -5.57
C LEU A 64 1.02 -8.49 -5.27
N ARG A 65 1.33 -9.34 -4.28
CA ARG A 65 2.70 -9.64 -3.90
C ARG A 65 3.05 -11.08 -4.23
N PRO A 66 4.26 -11.33 -4.76
CA PRO A 66 4.85 -12.65 -4.75
C PRO A 66 4.91 -13.17 -3.30
N ILE A 67 4.83 -14.49 -3.13
CA ILE A 67 4.89 -15.16 -1.81
C ILE A 67 6.12 -14.70 -1.01
N LEU A 68 7.25 -14.50 -1.69
CA LEU A 68 8.50 -14.02 -1.09
C LEU A 68 8.46 -12.56 -0.59
N GLN A 69 7.43 -11.77 -0.90
CA GLN A 69 7.30 -10.36 -0.46
C GLN A 69 6.18 -10.17 0.58
N THR A 70 5.63 -11.27 1.12
CA THR A 70 4.53 -11.25 2.10
C THR A 70 4.92 -10.52 3.40
N PHE A 71 6.21 -10.48 3.75
CA PHE A 71 6.71 -9.79 4.95
C PHE A 71 6.74 -8.26 4.83
N LEU A 72 6.64 -7.70 3.61
CA LEU A 72 6.64 -6.25 3.44
C LEU A 72 5.31 -5.64 3.93
N PRO A 73 5.24 -4.34 4.22
CA PRO A 73 4.00 -3.72 4.67
C PRO A 73 2.99 -3.58 3.51
N GLN A 74 1.84 -4.25 3.55
CA GLN A 74 0.83 -4.20 2.49
C GLN A 74 0.13 -2.84 2.49
N ILE A 75 0.10 -2.17 1.35
CA ILE A 75 -0.55 -0.88 1.17
C ILE A 75 -1.86 -1.07 0.38
N PHE A 76 -2.91 -0.43 0.88
CA PHE A 76 -4.20 -0.32 0.24
C PHE A 76 -4.40 1.13 -0.19
N ALA A 77 -4.81 1.35 -1.42
CA ALA A 77 -5.11 2.67 -1.95
C ALA A 77 -6.60 2.75 -2.28
N SER A 78 -7.28 3.70 -1.64
CA SER A 78 -8.68 4.03 -1.88
C SER A 78 -8.75 5.33 -2.67
N GLY A 79 -9.25 5.29 -3.89
CA GLY A 79 -9.43 6.46 -4.74
C GLY A 79 -10.89 6.89 -4.86
N GLN A 80 -11.10 8.19 -5.02
CA GLN A 80 -12.37 8.78 -5.44
C GLN A 80 -12.13 9.74 -6.59
N LEU A 81 -12.90 9.59 -7.66
CA LEU A 81 -12.89 10.47 -8.82
C LEU A 81 -14.09 11.42 -8.72
N LYS A 82 -13.88 12.71 -8.95
CA LYS A 82 -14.94 13.73 -9.02
C LYS A 82 -14.73 14.57 -10.27
N ASN A 83 -15.79 14.77 -11.05
CA ASN A 83 -15.76 15.71 -12.15
C ASN A 83 -16.09 17.12 -11.63
N HIS A 84 -15.23 18.09 -11.91
CA HIS A 84 -15.43 19.49 -11.60
C HIS A 84 -15.03 20.33 -12.80
N ASN A 85 -15.99 21.05 -13.39
CA ASN A 85 -15.78 21.96 -14.53
C ASN A 85 -15.02 21.34 -15.72
N GLY A 86 -15.36 20.09 -16.09
CA GLY A 86 -14.73 19.38 -17.21
C GLY A 86 -13.36 18.78 -16.90
N LYS A 87 -12.93 18.85 -15.64
CA LYS A 87 -11.68 18.27 -15.15
C LYS A 87 -11.96 17.21 -14.10
N THR A 88 -11.14 16.15 -14.07
CA THR A 88 -11.30 15.07 -13.08
C THR A 88 -10.35 15.30 -11.91
N ILE A 89 -10.92 15.50 -10.72
CA ILE A 89 -10.18 15.53 -9.46
C ILE A 89 -10.10 14.10 -8.93
N VAL A 90 -8.87 13.62 -8.74
CA VAL A 90 -8.57 12.30 -8.21
C VAL A 90 -8.05 12.46 -6.79
N THR A 91 -8.78 11.92 -5.81
CA THR A 91 -8.32 11.85 -4.42
C THR A 91 -7.96 10.41 -4.07
N ILE A 92 -6.68 10.14 -3.79
CA ILE A 92 -6.19 8.81 -3.39
C ILE A 92 -5.76 8.84 -1.93
N LYS A 93 -6.27 7.90 -1.14
CA LYS A 93 -5.93 7.68 0.26
C LYS A 93 -5.14 6.38 0.38
N TYR A 94 -3.93 6.47 0.92
CA TYR A 94 -3.08 5.31 1.18
C TYR A 94 -3.24 4.85 2.64
N ARG A 95 -3.50 3.57 2.80
CA ARG A 95 -3.75 2.89 4.07
C ARG A 95 -2.82 1.70 4.23
N LEU A 96 -2.37 1.49 5.47
CA LEU A 96 -1.64 0.28 5.81
C LEU A 96 -2.62 -0.87 6.05
N GLY A 97 -2.29 -2.04 5.51
CA GLY A 97 -3.01 -3.28 5.74
C GLY A 97 -3.05 -3.65 7.21
N LEU A 98 -4.16 -4.28 7.64
CA LEU A 98 -4.36 -4.66 9.03
C LEU A 98 -3.26 -5.60 9.53
N PHE A 99 -2.84 -6.57 8.69
CA PHE A 99 -1.76 -7.50 9.02
C PHE A 99 -0.44 -6.77 9.27
N SER A 100 -0.06 -5.85 8.37
CA SER A 100 1.18 -5.07 8.53
C SER A 100 1.13 -4.14 9.73
N PHE A 101 -0.04 -3.55 10.01
CA PHE A 101 -0.23 -2.77 11.24
C PHE A 101 -0.08 -3.64 12.50
N ALA A 102 -0.73 -4.81 12.54
CA ALA A 102 -0.64 -5.74 13.66
C ALA A 102 0.80 -6.26 13.86
N PHE A 103 1.54 -6.52 12.78
CA PHE A 103 2.94 -6.91 12.83
C PHE A 103 3.83 -5.82 13.44
N PHE A 104 3.67 -4.56 13.02
CA PHE A 104 4.39 -3.44 13.65
C PHE A 104 4.03 -3.26 15.12
N LEU A 105 2.75 -3.43 15.47
CA LEU A 105 2.29 -3.35 16.86
C LEU A 105 2.90 -4.47 17.71
N PHE A 106 2.93 -5.70 17.19
CA PHE A 106 3.54 -6.84 17.85
C PHE A 106 5.03 -6.60 18.15
N ILE A 107 5.77 -6.06 17.17
CA ILE A 107 7.19 -5.82 17.38
C ILE A 107 7.41 -4.65 18.34
N PHE A 108 6.60 -3.58 18.26
CA PHE A 108 6.64 -2.50 19.23
C PHE A 108 6.40 -3.02 20.66
N TYR A 109 5.41 -3.92 20.84
CA TYR A 109 5.15 -4.57 22.12
C TYR A 109 6.32 -5.45 22.58
N ALA A 110 6.93 -6.24 21.69
CA ALA A 110 8.09 -7.07 22.01
C ALA A 110 9.30 -6.23 22.45
N THR A 111 9.54 -5.09 21.79
CA THR A 111 10.57 -4.12 22.17
C THR A 111 10.28 -3.51 23.54
N ALA A 112 9.05 -3.04 23.78
CA ALA A 112 8.65 -2.50 25.08
C ALA A 112 8.79 -3.51 26.22
N SER A 113 8.41 -4.78 25.97
CA SER A 113 8.57 -5.88 26.93
C SER A 113 10.04 -6.14 27.26
N SER A 114 10.92 -6.10 26.24
CA SER A 114 12.37 -6.28 26.41
C SER A 114 12.99 -5.15 27.24
N ILE A 115 12.59 -3.90 26.99
CA ILE A 115 13.01 -2.74 27.81
C ILE A 115 12.61 -2.94 29.27
N LEU A 116 11.36 -3.31 29.53
CA LEU A 116 10.85 -3.55 30.89
C LEU A 116 11.61 -4.64 31.62
N LYS A 117 11.96 -5.74 30.92
CA LYS A 117 12.80 -6.80 31.50
C LYS A 117 14.17 -6.29 31.89
N ILE A 118 14.82 -5.49 31.04
CA ILE A 118 16.14 -4.90 31.33
C ILE A 118 16.06 -3.95 32.52
N LEU A 119 15.04 -3.10 32.60
CA LEU A 119 14.86 -2.19 33.72
C LEU A 119 14.59 -2.89 35.06
N THR A 120 14.08 -4.12 35.02
CA THR A 120 13.72 -4.91 36.22
C THR A 120 14.77 -5.97 36.59
N THR A 121 15.82 -6.15 35.79
CA THR A 121 16.95 -7.04 36.08
C THR A 121 18.24 -6.24 36.18
N SER A 122 19.27 -6.77 36.86
CA SER A 122 20.60 -6.14 36.94
C SER A 122 21.26 -6.17 35.56
N ALA A 123 20.86 -5.24 34.70
CA ALA A 123 21.26 -5.19 33.30
C ALA A 123 22.73 -4.78 33.14
N THR A 124 23.42 -5.43 32.20
CA THR A 124 24.77 -5.04 31.80
C THR A 124 24.73 -3.87 30.82
N ALA A 125 25.84 -3.14 30.71
CA ALA A 125 25.97 -2.06 29.73
C ALA A 125 25.68 -2.52 28.28
N GLU A 126 26.07 -3.76 27.94
CA GLU A 126 25.79 -4.37 26.65
C GLU A 126 24.29 -4.52 26.38
N MET A 127 23.50 -4.94 27.38
CA MET A 127 22.04 -5.08 27.23
C MET A 127 21.35 -3.74 26.94
N TYR A 128 21.83 -2.64 27.52
CA TYR A 128 21.32 -1.30 27.22
C TYR A 128 21.63 -0.87 25.79
N VAL A 129 22.84 -1.16 25.29
CA VAL A 129 23.25 -0.85 23.92
C VAL A 129 22.40 -1.63 22.91
N ASP A 130 22.21 -2.93 23.14
CA ASP A 130 21.41 -3.79 22.26
C ASP A 130 19.97 -3.30 22.16
N VAL A 131 19.36 -2.97 23.29
CA VAL A 131 17.98 -2.46 23.30
C VAL A 131 17.87 -1.06 22.72
N PHE A 132 18.84 -0.19 22.96
CA PHE A 132 18.87 1.14 22.32
C PHE A 132 18.99 1.02 20.79
N MET A 133 19.87 0.15 20.30
CA MET A 133 20.00 -0.15 18.88
C MET A 133 18.70 -0.72 18.30
N PHE A 134 18.03 -1.63 19.02
CA PHE A 134 16.76 -2.21 18.58
C PHE A 134 15.63 -1.18 18.53
N ILE A 135 15.55 -0.26 19.51
CA ILE A 135 14.57 0.83 19.55
C ILE A 135 14.73 1.81 18.39
N ILE A 136 15.97 2.05 17.93
CA ILE A 136 16.21 3.00 16.85
C ILE A 136 16.08 2.32 15.49
N ILE A 137 16.78 1.20 15.29
CA ILE A 137 16.87 0.55 13.98
C ILE A 137 15.50 0.03 13.55
N PHE A 138 14.74 -0.56 14.48
CA PHE A 138 13.50 -1.24 14.12
C PHE A 138 12.41 -0.27 13.61
N PRO A 139 12.02 0.81 14.33
CA PRO A 139 11.04 1.76 13.83
C PRO A 139 11.50 2.48 12.57
N VAL A 140 12.78 2.84 12.48
CA VAL A 140 13.34 3.48 11.29
C VAL A 140 13.24 2.56 10.09
N THR A 141 13.61 1.29 10.21
CA THR A 141 13.50 0.30 9.14
C THR A 141 12.04 0.08 8.74
N GLY A 142 11.14 -0.02 9.72
CA GLY A 142 9.71 -0.20 9.48
C GLY A 142 9.08 0.97 8.71
N ILE A 143 9.42 2.20 9.10
CA ILE A 143 8.99 3.43 8.43
C ILE A 143 9.55 3.50 7.01
N ILE A 144 10.85 3.24 6.82
CA ILE A 144 11.49 3.24 5.50
C ILE A 144 10.82 2.23 4.56
N LEU A 145 10.58 1.00 5.03
CA LEU A 145 9.92 -0.04 4.23
C LEU A 145 8.48 0.34 3.87
N ALA A 146 7.74 0.95 4.81
CA ALA A 146 6.39 1.45 4.55
C ALA A 146 6.39 2.58 3.51
N PHE A 147 7.30 3.56 3.63
CA PHE A 147 7.45 4.64 2.66
C PHE A 147 7.83 4.15 1.27
N TRP A 148 8.77 3.20 1.20
CA TRP A 148 9.19 2.61 -0.07
C TRP A 148 8.05 1.90 -0.79
N GLU A 149 7.24 1.12 -0.06
CA GLU A 149 6.07 0.46 -0.64
C GLU A 149 4.93 1.43 -0.97
N ILE A 150 4.77 2.52 -0.21
CA ILE A 150 3.85 3.61 -0.56
C ILE A 150 4.26 4.24 -1.89
N ASN A 151 5.54 4.61 -2.05
CA ASN A 151 6.01 5.25 -3.28
C ASN A 151 5.83 4.33 -4.49
N LYS A 152 6.19 3.06 -4.39
CA LYS A 152 5.93 2.09 -5.47
C LYS A 152 4.45 1.92 -5.80
N THR A 153 3.59 1.95 -4.80
CA THR A 153 2.13 1.85 -5.01
C THR A 153 1.62 3.12 -5.67
N LYS A 154 2.10 4.29 -5.23
CA LYS A 154 1.80 5.60 -5.84
C LYS A 154 2.20 5.63 -7.31
N ASP A 155 3.45 5.31 -7.63
CA ASP A 155 3.96 5.37 -9.00
C ASP A 155 3.19 4.45 -9.95
N LYS A 156 2.79 3.27 -9.47
CA LYS A 156 1.94 2.35 -10.23
C LYS A 156 0.54 2.91 -10.50
N ILE A 157 -0.09 3.51 -9.49
CA ILE A 157 -1.41 4.10 -9.64
C ILE A 157 -1.35 5.30 -10.57
N PHE A 158 -0.31 6.14 -10.43
CA PHE A 158 -0.11 7.32 -11.26
C PHE A 158 0.14 6.92 -12.72
N ASN A 159 0.93 5.87 -12.97
CA ASN A 159 1.11 5.34 -14.33
C ASN A 159 -0.20 4.81 -14.94
N ILE A 160 -1.04 4.10 -14.18
CA ILE A 160 -2.34 3.63 -14.68
C ILE A 160 -3.32 4.77 -14.97
N LEU A 161 -3.26 5.82 -14.15
CA LEU A 161 -4.08 7.01 -14.29
C LEU A 161 -3.44 8.06 -15.21
N ASP A 162 -2.27 7.78 -15.79
CA ASP A 162 -1.55 8.67 -16.70
C ASP A 162 -1.32 10.06 -16.12
N ILE A 163 -0.97 10.09 -14.82
CA ILE A 163 -0.67 11.30 -14.07
C ILE A 163 0.85 11.53 -14.15
N GLU A 164 1.29 12.58 -14.82
CA GLU A 164 2.69 13.01 -14.80
C GLU A 164 3.12 13.34 -13.36
N ASN A 165 4.30 12.83 -12.98
CA ASN A 165 4.81 12.80 -11.60
C ASN A 165 5.56 14.07 -11.23
#